data_AF-A0A844X760-F1
#
_entry.id   AF-A0A844X760-F1
#
_cell.length_a   1.000
_cell.length_b   1.000
_cell.length_c   1.000
_cell.angle_alpha   90.00
_cell.angle_beta   90.00
_cell.angle_gamma   90.00
#
_symmetry.space_group_name_H-M   'P 1'
#
loop_
_entity.id
_entity.type
_entity.pdbx_description
1 polymer ?
#
loop_
_entity_poly.entity_id
_entity_poly.type
_entity_poly.pdbx_seq_one_letter_code
_entity_poly.pdbx_strand_id
1 'polypeptide(L)'
;KIKHLVSSCSLVVLLSLLTGCDNTDYKTRIQKENDDINPNGNRAICLAVGEIYKDMYPYTIHYLEGEINPKDRWDKIRQNNRLNLKLSLYAKEGLFTEELVGYDGDKPLYRYDLTDEGRKYLDKDWWGGTNFCFGKVVVEKILEIDHQLKNMPMVHFSYHMENVPNWIKNPEIYRLYKSHGSVQSMGEGKRLLTGLHYYSKKSDGTLRLRKSVSGFYIL
;
A
#
# COMPACT_ATOMS: atom_id res chain seq x y z
N LYS A 1 69.88 17.66 -26.13
CA LYS A 1 69.11 18.11 -24.94
C LYS A 1 67.62 17.94 -25.23
N ILE A 2 66.92 17.11 -24.44
CA ILE A 2 65.48 17.21 -24.06
C ILE A 2 64.45 17.01 -25.20
N LYS A 3 63.38 16.22 -25.13
CA LYS A 3 62.80 15.22 -24.21
C LYS A 3 61.71 14.47 -25.03
N HIS A 4 61.48 13.21 -24.71
CA HIS A 4 60.24 12.51 -25.05
C HIS A 4 59.03 13.25 -24.46
N LEU A 5 57.95 13.36 -25.23
CA LEU A 5 56.59 13.42 -24.68
C LEU A 5 55.59 12.89 -25.72
N VAL A 6 55.55 11.56 -25.89
CA VAL A 6 54.42 10.92 -26.55
C VAL A 6 53.26 11.01 -25.58
N SER A 7 52.31 11.87 -25.92
CA SER A 7 51.13 12.22 -25.13
C SER A 7 50.29 10.98 -24.85
N SER A 8 50.28 10.61 -23.57
CA SER A 8 49.50 9.57 -22.91
C SER A 8 47.98 9.89 -22.90
N CYS A 9 47.38 10.09 -24.06
CA CYS A 9 45.93 10.38 -24.16
C CYS A 9 45.06 9.18 -24.56
N SER A 10 45.64 8.05 -24.95
CA SER A 10 44.86 6.93 -25.51
C SER A 10 44.43 5.85 -24.50
N LEU A 11 44.75 5.97 -23.21
CA LEU A 11 44.43 4.93 -22.21
C LEU A 11 43.27 5.29 -21.26
N VAL A 12 42.92 6.57 -21.12
CA VAL A 12 41.88 7.01 -20.16
C VAL A 12 40.46 6.83 -20.73
N VAL A 13 40.29 6.83 -22.05
CA VAL A 13 38.97 6.69 -22.71
C VAL A 13 38.46 5.23 -22.68
N LEU A 14 39.34 4.25 -22.50
CA LEU A 14 38.95 2.83 -22.43
C LEU A 14 38.47 2.39 -21.03
N LEU A 15 38.80 3.14 -19.97
CA LEU A 15 38.36 2.81 -18.61
C LEU A 15 36.96 3.32 -18.27
N SER A 16 36.47 4.36 -18.95
CA SER A 16 35.10 4.88 -18.80
C SER A 16 34.04 4.04 -19.52
N LEU A 17 34.44 3.05 -20.33
CA LEU A 17 33.53 2.10 -21.00
C LEU A 17 33.20 0.86 -20.15
N LEU A 18 33.82 0.69 -18.97
CA LEU A 18 33.62 -0.48 -18.10
C LEU A 18 32.59 -0.27 -16.97
N THR A 19 32.07 0.95 -16.79
CA THR A 19 30.80 1.14 -16.08
C THR A 19 29.69 0.97 -17.11
N GLY A 20 29.32 -0.27 -17.40
CA GLY A 20 28.23 -0.56 -18.33
C GLY A 20 27.00 0.26 -17.97
N CYS A 21 26.55 1.14 -18.86
CA CYS A 21 25.31 1.89 -18.68
C CYS A 21 24.18 0.89 -18.41
N ASP A 22 23.53 1.00 -17.25
CA ASP A 22 22.33 0.22 -16.97
C ASP A 22 21.19 0.79 -17.82
N ASN A 23 21.01 0.27 -19.03
CA ASN A 23 19.94 0.65 -19.94
C ASN A 23 18.58 0.01 -19.59
N THR A 24 18.44 -0.51 -18.36
CA THR A 24 17.17 -1.08 -17.91
C THR A 24 16.11 0.02 -17.84
N ASP A 25 15.00 -0.18 -18.56
CA ASP A 25 13.81 0.65 -18.41
C ASP A 25 13.04 0.28 -17.13
N TYR A 26 13.55 0.73 -16.00
CA TYR A 26 12.96 0.49 -14.70
C TYR A 26 11.57 1.11 -14.57
N LYS A 27 11.28 2.23 -15.23
CA LYS A 27 9.97 2.90 -15.12
C LYS A 27 8.88 1.99 -15.69
N THR A 28 9.03 1.56 -16.94
CA THR A 28 8.05 0.66 -17.59
C THR A 28 7.94 -0.65 -16.85
N ARG A 29 9.06 -1.18 -16.36
CA ARG A 29 9.07 -2.41 -15.56
C ARG A 29 8.27 -2.27 -14.27
N ILE A 30 8.54 -1.24 -13.47
CA ILE A 30 7.86 -1.01 -12.19
C ILE A 30 6.37 -0.77 -12.42
N GLN A 31 6.01 -0.04 -13.48
CA GLN A 31 4.61 0.15 -13.84
C GLN A 31 3.93 -1.19 -14.13
N LYS A 32 4.54 -2.03 -14.98
CA LYS A 32 4.01 -3.35 -15.29
C LYS A 32 3.87 -4.23 -14.06
N GLU A 33 4.87 -4.26 -13.19
CA GLU A 33 4.83 -5.05 -11.94
C GLU A 33 3.70 -4.58 -11.01
N ASN A 34 3.42 -3.28 -10.96
CA ASN A 34 2.28 -2.74 -10.22
C ASN A 34 0.93 -3.09 -10.87
N ASP A 35 0.83 -2.98 -12.20
CA ASP A 35 -0.38 -3.31 -12.95
C ASP A 35 -0.70 -4.81 -12.85
N ASP A 36 0.31 -5.69 -12.84
CA ASP A 36 0.14 -7.14 -12.70
C ASP A 36 -0.43 -7.53 -11.31
N ILE A 37 -0.02 -6.83 -10.24
CA ILE A 37 -0.52 -7.05 -8.86
C ILE A 37 -1.89 -6.41 -8.65
N ASN A 38 -2.16 -5.31 -9.36
CA ASN A 38 -3.36 -4.50 -9.22
C ASN A 38 -4.07 -4.28 -10.57
N PRO A 39 -4.54 -5.36 -11.24
CA PRO A 39 -5.05 -5.28 -12.62
C PRO A 39 -6.31 -4.40 -12.73
N ASN A 40 -7.07 -4.26 -11.63
CA ASN A 40 -8.29 -3.48 -11.59
C ASN A 40 -8.08 -2.07 -11.01
N GLY A 41 -6.86 -1.71 -10.60
CA GLY A 41 -6.54 -0.39 -10.07
C GLY A 41 -7.12 -0.06 -8.69
N ASN A 42 -7.43 -1.05 -7.86
CA ASN A 42 -8.06 -0.91 -6.53
C ASN A 42 -7.23 -1.53 -5.38
N ARG A 43 -5.93 -1.79 -5.54
CA ARG A 43 -5.13 -2.58 -4.56
C ARG A 43 -3.82 -1.96 -4.11
N ALA A 44 -3.58 -0.69 -4.40
CA ALA A 44 -2.34 -0.07 -4.00
C ALA A 44 -2.29 0.21 -2.49
N ILE A 45 -3.36 0.73 -1.89
CA ILE A 45 -3.43 0.94 -0.43
C ILE A 45 -4.59 0.14 0.14
N CYS A 46 -4.38 -0.58 1.24
CA CYS A 46 -5.41 -1.36 1.92
C CYS A 46 -5.58 -0.89 3.36
N LEU A 47 -6.82 -0.62 3.76
CA LEU A 47 -7.17 -0.22 5.12
C LEU A 47 -7.90 -1.35 5.83
N ALA A 48 -7.36 -1.78 6.97
CA ALA A 48 -7.97 -2.81 7.78
C ALA A 48 -9.24 -2.28 8.46
N VAL A 49 -10.35 -2.98 8.26
CA VAL A 49 -11.56 -2.80 9.06
C VAL A 49 -11.38 -3.53 10.39
N GLY A 50 -11.03 -4.82 10.32
CA GLY A 50 -10.68 -5.68 11.45
C GLY A 50 -10.85 -7.15 11.11
N GLU A 51 -10.72 -8.01 12.13
CA GLU A 51 -10.74 -9.48 12.02
C GLU A 51 -12.16 -10.03 11.79
N ILE A 52 -12.77 -9.64 10.67
CA ILE A 52 -14.02 -10.22 10.14
C ILE A 52 -13.66 -10.97 8.85
N TYR A 53 -13.98 -12.26 8.79
CA TYR A 53 -13.66 -13.12 7.66
C TYR A 53 -14.91 -13.41 6.81
N LYS A 54 -14.69 -13.97 5.62
CA LYS A 54 -15.74 -14.21 4.61
C LYS A 54 -16.95 -14.98 5.18
N ASP A 55 -16.69 -15.98 6.00
CA ASP A 55 -17.69 -16.86 6.63
C ASP A 55 -18.40 -16.23 7.84
N MET A 56 -17.95 -15.05 8.27
CA MET A 56 -18.58 -14.29 9.36
C MET A 56 -19.65 -13.30 8.86
N TYR A 57 -19.78 -13.13 7.54
CA TYR A 57 -20.81 -12.27 6.96
C TYR A 57 -22.16 -12.99 6.80
N PRO A 58 -23.28 -12.33 7.12
CA PRO A 58 -23.39 -10.97 7.68
C PRO A 58 -22.94 -10.92 9.15
N TYR A 59 -22.13 -9.92 9.49
CA TYR A 59 -21.52 -9.77 10.82
C TYR A 59 -22.40 -8.92 11.73
N THR A 60 -22.76 -9.45 12.91
CA THR A 60 -23.48 -8.68 13.94
C THR A 60 -22.49 -8.20 14.99
N ILE A 61 -22.48 -6.90 15.28
CA ILE A 61 -21.62 -6.34 16.32
C ILE A 61 -22.00 -6.91 17.68
N HIS A 62 -21.04 -6.90 18.59
CA HIS A 62 -21.25 -7.18 20.00
C HIS A 62 -20.44 -6.18 20.81
N TYR A 63 -20.89 -5.92 22.04
CA TYR A 63 -20.19 -5.06 22.98
C TYR A 63 -19.40 -5.91 23.96
N LEU A 64 -18.15 -5.52 24.22
CA LEU A 64 -17.34 -6.11 25.27
C LEU A 64 -17.25 -5.13 26.44
N GLU A 65 -17.49 -5.62 27.65
CA GLU A 65 -17.36 -4.85 28.89
C GLU A 65 -16.01 -5.09 29.56
N GLY A 66 -15.50 -4.07 30.26
CA GLY A 66 -14.26 -4.13 31.04
C GLY A 66 -13.36 -2.90 30.85
N GLU A 67 -12.24 -2.90 31.56
CA GLU A 67 -11.26 -1.81 31.51
C GLU A 67 -10.29 -1.98 30.33
N ILE A 68 -10.06 -0.90 29.59
CA ILE A 68 -9.05 -0.88 28.52
C ILE A 68 -7.67 -0.77 29.15
N ASN A 69 -6.79 -1.73 28.89
CA ASN A 69 -5.38 -1.61 29.25
C ASN A 69 -4.68 -0.66 28.26
N PRO A 70 -4.25 0.55 28.67
CA PRO A 70 -3.63 1.52 27.77
C PRO A 70 -2.31 1.01 27.18
N LYS A 71 -1.60 0.11 27.87
CA LYS A 71 -0.29 -0.43 27.48
C LYS A 71 -0.39 -1.62 26.54
N ASP A 72 -1.53 -2.31 26.50
CA ASP A 72 -1.76 -3.40 25.56
C ASP A 72 -2.28 -2.86 24.23
N ARG A 73 -1.49 -3.07 23.17
CA ARG A 73 -1.88 -2.71 21.80
C ARG A 73 -3.02 -3.61 21.29
N TRP A 74 -3.11 -4.83 21.82
CA TRP A 74 -4.03 -5.89 21.40
C TRP A 74 -5.20 -6.07 22.36
N ASP A 75 -5.44 -5.05 23.21
CA ASP A 75 -6.56 -5.01 24.14
C ASP A 75 -7.88 -5.28 23.40
N LYS A 76 -8.54 -6.39 23.75
CA LYS A 76 -9.71 -6.90 23.02
C LYS A 76 -10.88 -5.92 23.03
N ILE A 77 -11.09 -5.21 24.13
CA ILE A 77 -12.18 -4.24 24.29
C ILE A 77 -11.90 -3.03 23.38
N ARG A 78 -10.68 -2.52 23.39
CA ARG A 78 -10.26 -1.43 22.49
C ARG A 78 -10.41 -1.81 21.02
N GLN A 79 -10.02 -3.04 20.64
CA GLN A 79 -10.13 -3.49 19.25
C GLN A 79 -11.59 -3.73 18.83
N ASN A 80 -12.43 -4.28 19.71
CA ASN A 80 -13.88 -4.40 19.47
C ASN A 80 -14.53 -3.01 19.30
N ASN A 81 -14.23 -2.05 20.18
CA ASN A 81 -14.75 -0.69 20.07
C ASN A 81 -14.34 -0.02 18.75
N ARG A 82 -13.09 -0.21 18.31
CA ARG A 82 -12.61 0.29 17.01
C ARG A 82 -13.28 -0.39 15.83
N LEU A 83 -13.50 -1.71 15.90
CA LEU A 83 -14.19 -2.45 14.85
C LEU A 83 -15.63 -1.94 14.69
N ASN A 84 -16.37 -1.82 15.79
CA ASN A 84 -17.74 -1.32 15.79
C ASN A 84 -17.82 0.11 15.20
N LEU A 85 -16.87 0.98 15.55
CA LEU A 85 -16.76 2.32 14.97
C LEU A 85 -16.44 2.30 13.47
N LYS A 86 -15.47 1.49 13.05
CA LYS A 86 -15.08 1.33 11.64
C LYS A 86 -16.26 0.84 10.82
N LEU A 87 -16.98 -0.20 11.26
CA LEU A 87 -18.14 -0.75 10.56
C LEU A 87 -19.19 0.32 10.26
N SER A 88 -19.60 1.10 11.27
CA SER A 88 -20.59 2.16 11.06
C SER A 88 -20.10 3.27 10.12
N LEU A 89 -18.83 3.67 10.22
CA LEU A 89 -18.27 4.67 9.30
C LEU A 89 -18.17 4.16 7.86
N TYR A 90 -17.72 2.93 7.66
CA TYR A 90 -17.68 2.32 6.33
C TYR A 90 -19.08 2.05 5.76
N ALA A 91 -20.09 1.80 6.61
CA ALA A 91 -21.48 1.72 6.19
C ALA A 91 -22.03 3.07 5.70
N LYS A 92 -21.69 4.18 6.38
CA LYS A 92 -22.04 5.54 5.92
C LYS A 92 -21.44 5.89 4.56
N GLU A 93 -20.27 5.34 4.26
CA GLU A 93 -19.63 5.44 2.93
C GLU A 93 -20.17 4.42 1.91
N GLY A 94 -21.17 3.62 2.28
CA GLY A 94 -21.84 2.66 1.40
C GLY A 94 -21.08 1.35 1.17
N LEU A 95 -20.01 1.06 1.91
CA LEU A 95 -19.25 -0.19 1.76
C LEU A 95 -19.89 -1.37 2.51
N PHE A 96 -20.69 -1.07 3.53
CA PHE A 96 -21.50 -2.06 4.25
C PHE A 96 -22.96 -1.64 4.29
N THR A 97 -23.85 -2.62 4.42
CA THR A 97 -25.20 -2.40 4.96
C THR A 97 -25.11 -2.15 6.47
N GLU A 98 -26.10 -1.48 7.05
CA GLU A 98 -26.25 -1.32 8.50
C GLU A 98 -27.72 -1.57 8.84
N GLU A 99 -28.00 -2.71 9.47
CA GLU A 99 -29.36 -3.14 9.83
C GLU A 99 -29.47 -3.26 11.36
N LEU A 100 -30.42 -2.55 11.97
CA LEU A 100 -30.74 -2.74 13.39
C LEU A 100 -31.43 -4.10 13.59
N VAL A 101 -30.81 -5.00 14.33
CA VAL A 101 -31.32 -6.38 14.53
C VAL A 101 -31.70 -6.70 15.97
N GLY A 102 -31.45 -5.79 16.91
CA GLY A 102 -31.82 -5.96 18.31
C GLY A 102 -31.12 -4.98 19.23
N TYR A 103 -31.10 -5.32 20.52
CA TYR A 103 -30.45 -4.54 21.56
C TYR A 103 -29.74 -5.45 22.55
N ASP A 104 -28.61 -4.97 23.07
CA ASP A 104 -27.89 -5.53 24.23
C ASP A 104 -28.02 -4.52 25.37
N GLY A 105 -29.01 -4.76 26.25
CA GLY A 105 -29.47 -3.75 27.20
C GLY A 105 -30.07 -2.54 26.48
N ASP A 106 -29.48 -1.37 26.68
CA ASP A 106 -29.84 -0.11 26.02
C ASP A 106 -29.06 0.15 24.73
N LYS A 107 -28.08 -0.70 24.39
CA LYS A 107 -27.20 -0.51 23.23
C LYS A 107 -27.76 -1.20 21.98
N PRO A 108 -27.86 -0.51 20.83
CA PRO A 108 -28.37 -1.12 19.60
C PRO A 108 -27.38 -2.12 19.01
N LEU A 109 -27.86 -3.28 18.56
CA LEU A 109 -27.09 -4.27 17.82
C LEU A 109 -27.34 -4.11 16.33
N TYR A 110 -26.28 -3.83 15.59
CA TYR A 110 -26.32 -3.71 14.13
C TYR A 110 -25.68 -4.91 13.44
N ARG A 111 -26.28 -5.32 12.33
CA ARG A 111 -25.77 -6.32 11.40
C ARG A 111 -25.27 -5.64 10.13
N TYR A 112 -24.09 -6.07 9.68
CA TYR A 112 -23.39 -5.52 8.53
C TYR A 112 -23.11 -6.62 7.52
N ASP A 113 -23.43 -6.38 6.26
CA ASP A 113 -23.00 -7.19 5.12
C ASP A 113 -22.31 -6.30 4.08
N LEU A 114 -21.43 -6.89 3.28
CA LEU A 114 -20.76 -6.22 2.18
C LEU A 114 -21.77 -5.85 1.09
N THR A 115 -21.83 -4.56 0.76
CA THR A 115 -22.59 -4.07 -0.41
C THR A 115 -21.87 -4.44 -1.70
N ASP A 116 -22.56 -4.32 -2.84
CA ASP A 116 -21.91 -4.46 -4.15
C ASP A 116 -20.78 -3.46 -4.34
N GLU A 117 -20.89 -2.25 -3.76
CA GLU A 117 -19.82 -1.25 -3.78
C GLU A 117 -18.62 -1.68 -2.93
N GLY A 118 -18.86 -2.13 -1.69
CA GLY A 118 -17.81 -2.65 -0.81
C GLY A 118 -17.02 -3.80 -1.43
N ARG A 119 -17.71 -4.72 -2.12
CA ARG A 119 -17.07 -5.87 -2.80
C ARG A 119 -16.10 -5.45 -3.91
N LYS A 120 -16.23 -4.26 -4.50
CA LYS A 120 -15.28 -3.75 -5.52
C LYS A 120 -13.90 -3.42 -4.93
N TYR A 121 -13.87 -3.05 -3.65
CA TYR A 121 -12.66 -2.62 -2.93
C TYR A 121 -12.13 -3.69 -1.99
N LEU A 122 -12.86 -4.78 -1.78
CA LEU A 122 -12.47 -5.83 -0.85
C LEU A 122 -11.15 -6.50 -1.27
N ASP A 123 -10.23 -6.65 -0.31
CA ASP A 123 -9.09 -7.54 -0.47
C ASP A 123 -9.58 -8.99 -0.62
N LYS A 124 -9.12 -9.68 -1.67
CA LYS A 124 -9.54 -11.07 -1.93
C LYS A 124 -8.73 -12.06 -1.09
N ASP A 125 -7.61 -11.65 -0.53
CA ASP A 125 -6.75 -12.52 0.26
C ASP A 125 -7.20 -12.58 1.72
N TRP A 126 -8.08 -11.67 2.15
CA TRP A 126 -8.64 -11.60 3.51
C TRP A 126 -7.55 -11.61 4.59
N TRP A 127 -6.37 -11.06 4.26
CA TRP A 127 -5.22 -11.16 5.14
C TRP A 127 -5.44 -10.29 6.38
N GLY A 128 -5.52 -10.93 7.55
CA GLY A 128 -5.86 -10.23 8.80
C GLY A 128 -7.34 -9.80 8.90
N GLY A 129 -8.22 -10.33 8.05
CA GLY A 129 -9.65 -10.05 8.04
C GLY A 129 -10.10 -9.16 6.89
N THR A 130 -11.09 -8.31 7.16
CA THR A 130 -11.68 -7.44 6.14
C THR A 130 -10.81 -6.22 5.92
N ASN A 131 -10.37 -6.04 4.68
CA ASN A 131 -9.63 -4.86 4.24
C ASN A 131 -10.30 -4.25 3.00
N PHE A 132 -10.43 -2.93 2.96
CA PHE A 132 -10.79 -2.22 1.75
C PHE A 132 -9.57 -1.57 1.14
N CYS A 133 -9.31 -1.92 -0.11
CA CYS A 133 -8.19 -1.44 -0.87
C CYS A 133 -8.63 -0.45 -1.95
N PHE A 134 -7.75 0.47 -2.31
CA PHE A 134 -8.02 1.45 -3.34
C PHE A 134 -6.77 1.90 -4.09
N GLY A 135 -7.07 2.47 -5.25
CA GLY A 135 -6.17 3.22 -6.09
C GLY A 135 -5.15 2.40 -6.85
N LYS A 136 -4.57 3.06 -7.86
CA LYS A 136 -3.64 2.53 -8.84
C LYS A 136 -2.35 3.33 -8.78
N VAL A 137 -1.22 2.64 -8.65
CA VAL A 137 0.11 3.27 -8.74
C VAL A 137 0.38 3.65 -10.19
N VAL A 138 0.71 4.91 -10.42
CA VAL A 138 1.21 5.41 -11.70
C VAL A 138 2.60 5.98 -11.50
N VAL A 139 3.59 5.32 -12.08
CA VAL A 139 5.01 5.68 -11.94
C VAL A 139 5.30 6.92 -12.75
N GLU A 140 5.78 7.96 -12.07
CA GLU A 140 6.08 9.25 -12.67
C GLU A 140 7.51 9.28 -13.20
N LYS A 141 8.47 8.96 -12.34
CA LYS A 141 9.89 8.93 -12.71
C LYS A 141 10.71 8.09 -11.74
N ILE A 142 11.85 7.62 -12.25
CA ILE A 142 12.92 7.08 -11.41
C ILE A 142 13.66 8.25 -10.76
N LEU A 143 13.87 8.15 -9.46
CA LEU A 143 14.58 9.14 -8.66
C LEU A 143 16.06 8.75 -8.53
N GLU A 144 16.31 7.47 -8.23
CA GLU A 144 17.64 6.95 -7.97
C GLU A 144 17.67 5.44 -8.23
N ILE A 145 18.83 4.94 -8.68
CA ILE A 145 19.14 3.53 -8.75
C ILE A 145 20.42 3.31 -7.94
N ASP A 146 20.28 2.65 -6.80
CA ASP A 146 21.39 2.32 -5.92
C ASP A 146 21.91 0.91 -6.24
N HIS A 147 23.20 0.84 -6.58
CA HIS A 147 23.95 -0.38 -6.90
C HIS A 147 24.96 -0.80 -5.82
N GLN A 148 24.88 -0.24 -4.59
CA GLN A 148 25.75 -0.60 -3.47
C GLN A 148 25.88 -2.11 -3.28
N LEU A 149 24.79 -2.85 -3.53
CA LEU A 149 24.80 -4.29 -3.66
C LEU A 149 24.79 -4.65 -5.15
N LYS A 150 25.95 -5.03 -5.68
CA LYS A 150 26.22 -5.23 -7.13
C LYS A 150 25.17 -6.08 -7.87
N ASN A 151 24.57 -7.06 -7.19
CA ASN A 151 23.57 -7.97 -7.76
C ASN A 151 22.15 -7.70 -7.23
N MET A 152 21.93 -6.57 -6.55
CA MET A 152 20.65 -6.24 -5.94
C MET A 152 20.33 -4.74 -6.09
N PRO A 153 20.01 -4.26 -7.31
CA PRO A 153 19.71 -2.85 -7.51
C PRO A 153 18.46 -2.45 -6.73
N MET A 154 18.54 -1.32 -6.05
CA MET A 154 17.45 -0.69 -5.32
C MET A 154 17.00 0.53 -6.10
N VAL A 155 15.73 0.57 -6.49
CA VAL A 155 15.22 1.60 -7.39
C VAL A 155 14.21 2.44 -6.65
N HIS A 156 14.58 3.70 -6.41
CA HIS A 156 13.69 4.71 -5.86
C HIS A 156 12.94 5.40 -6.99
N PHE A 157 11.64 5.58 -6.83
CA PHE A 157 10.79 6.22 -7.83
C PHE A 157 9.71 7.06 -7.17
N SER A 158 9.22 8.06 -7.90
CA SER A 158 8.02 8.78 -7.51
C SER A 158 6.81 8.24 -8.27
N TYR A 159 5.66 8.24 -7.62
CA TYR A 159 4.39 7.85 -8.21
C TYR A 159 3.24 8.70 -7.67
N HIS A 160 2.16 8.81 -8.44
CA HIS A 160 0.87 9.26 -7.92
C HIS A 160 -0.13 8.11 -7.93
N MET A 161 -1.30 8.38 -7.36
CA MET A 161 -2.38 7.43 -7.24
C MET A 161 -3.54 7.86 -8.14
N GLU A 162 -3.96 6.97 -9.04
CA GLU A 162 -5.20 7.11 -9.80
C GLU A 162 -6.30 6.22 -9.20
N ASN A 163 -7.53 6.36 -9.68
CA ASN A 163 -8.69 5.58 -9.24
C ASN A 163 -8.94 5.64 -7.72
N VAL A 164 -8.71 6.81 -7.11
CA VAL A 164 -8.98 7.02 -5.69
C VAL A 164 -10.48 7.27 -5.48
N PRO A 165 -11.20 6.36 -4.80
CA PRO A 165 -12.65 6.40 -4.68
C PRO A 165 -13.09 7.52 -3.73
N ASN A 166 -14.38 7.87 -3.76
CA ASN A 166 -14.88 8.95 -2.92
C ASN A 166 -14.96 8.58 -1.44
N TRP A 167 -15.20 7.30 -1.12
CA TRP A 167 -15.33 6.84 0.27
C TRP A 167 -14.08 7.16 1.10
N ILE A 168 -12.89 7.04 0.49
CA ILE A 168 -11.65 7.29 1.22
C ILE A 168 -11.43 8.79 1.43
N LYS A 169 -12.06 9.67 0.64
CA LYS A 169 -11.92 11.12 0.79
C LYS A 169 -12.57 11.66 2.06
N ASN A 170 -13.40 10.88 2.75
CA ASN A 170 -13.97 11.28 4.03
C ASN A 170 -12.86 11.36 5.12
N PRO A 171 -12.62 12.54 5.72
CA PRO A 171 -11.59 12.71 6.73
C PRO A 171 -11.78 11.86 7.99
N GLU A 172 -13.01 11.47 8.32
CA GLU A 172 -13.28 10.59 9.46
C GLU A 172 -12.70 9.19 9.26
N ILE A 173 -12.61 8.69 8.02
CA ILE A 173 -11.98 7.40 7.73
C ILE A 173 -10.49 7.44 8.08
N TYR A 174 -9.77 8.51 7.70
CA TYR A 174 -8.33 8.63 8.00
C TYR A 174 -8.04 8.63 9.49
N ARG A 175 -8.89 9.29 10.29
CA ARG A 175 -8.73 9.43 11.75
C ARG A 175 -8.80 8.10 12.49
N LEU A 176 -9.34 7.05 11.87
CA LEU A 176 -9.37 5.69 12.44
C LEU A 176 -7.99 5.05 12.51
N TYR A 177 -7.01 5.57 11.76
CA TYR A 177 -5.69 4.99 11.62
C TYR A 177 -4.62 5.87 12.27
N LYS A 178 -3.66 5.25 12.96
CA LYS A 178 -2.56 5.97 13.62
C LYS A 178 -1.74 6.85 12.66
N SER A 179 -1.65 6.45 11.39
CA SER A 179 -0.93 7.15 10.34
C SER A 179 -1.83 8.06 9.48
N HIS A 180 -2.86 8.67 10.09
CA HIS A 180 -3.91 9.42 9.40
C HIS A 180 -3.38 10.43 8.36
N GLY A 181 -2.28 11.15 8.63
CA GLY A 181 -1.74 12.15 7.70
C GLY A 181 -1.21 11.53 6.39
N SER A 182 -0.60 10.34 6.47
CA SER A 182 -0.17 9.59 5.29
C SER A 182 -1.37 9.06 4.51
N VAL A 183 -2.39 8.52 5.20
CA VAL A 183 -3.61 8.02 4.55
C VAL A 183 -4.35 9.14 3.85
N GLN A 184 -4.48 10.29 4.51
CA GLN A 184 -5.09 11.49 3.95
C GLN A 184 -4.35 11.95 2.69
N SER A 185 -3.03 12.05 2.75
CA SER A 185 -2.22 12.46 1.60
C SER A 185 -2.41 11.53 0.39
N MET A 186 -2.61 10.23 0.63
CA MET A 186 -2.87 9.23 -0.40
C MET A 186 -4.30 9.31 -0.94
N GLY A 187 -5.30 9.46 -0.06
CA GLY A 187 -6.72 9.56 -0.42
C GLY A 187 -7.09 10.87 -1.14
N GLU A 188 -6.31 11.93 -0.95
CA GLU A 188 -6.48 13.17 -1.71
C GLU A 188 -5.91 13.09 -3.14
N GLY A 189 -4.97 12.16 -3.41
CA GLY A 189 -4.38 11.94 -4.74
C GLY A 189 -3.49 13.07 -5.27
N LYS A 190 -3.26 14.14 -4.50
CA LYS A 190 -2.60 15.38 -4.96
C LYS A 190 -1.08 15.39 -4.83
N ARG A 191 -0.48 14.37 -4.22
CA ARG A 191 0.95 14.37 -3.85
C ARG A 191 1.69 13.20 -4.50
N LEU A 192 2.87 13.50 -5.03
CA LEU A 192 3.85 12.49 -5.41
C LEU A 192 4.34 11.74 -4.17
N LEU A 193 4.14 10.43 -4.18
CA LEU A 193 4.61 9.49 -3.17
C LEU A 193 5.93 8.87 -3.63
N THR A 194 6.70 8.35 -2.69
CA THR A 194 7.96 7.66 -2.99
C THR A 194 7.78 6.16 -2.84
N GLY A 195 8.21 5.41 -3.85
CA GLY A 195 8.27 3.95 -3.85
C GLY A 195 9.70 3.44 -3.91
N LEU A 196 9.86 2.16 -3.58
CA LEU A 196 11.15 1.47 -3.58
C LEU A 196 10.99 0.03 -4.05
N HIS A 197 11.65 -0.36 -5.13
CA HIS A 197 11.72 -1.75 -5.58
C HIS A 197 13.14 -2.30 -5.39
N TYR A 198 13.21 -3.51 -4.86
CA TYR A 198 14.44 -4.29 -4.74
C TYR A 198 14.42 -5.37 -5.81
N TYR A 199 15.44 -5.42 -6.65
CA TYR A 199 15.61 -6.48 -7.63
C TYR A 199 16.80 -7.35 -7.27
N SER A 200 16.84 -8.59 -7.75
CA SER A 200 18.09 -9.33 -7.90
C SER A 200 18.48 -9.43 -9.37
N LYS A 201 19.74 -9.15 -9.70
CA LYS A 201 20.30 -9.24 -11.04
C LYS A 201 21.08 -10.54 -11.20
N LYS A 202 20.70 -11.35 -12.19
CA LYS A 202 21.42 -12.57 -12.59
C LYS A 202 22.65 -12.22 -13.44
N SER A 203 23.53 -13.20 -13.62
CA SER A 203 24.74 -13.07 -14.47
C SER A 203 24.42 -12.77 -15.93
N ASP A 204 23.26 -13.22 -16.42
CA ASP A 204 22.73 -12.91 -17.76
C ASP A 204 22.11 -11.51 -17.87
N GLY A 205 22.13 -10.72 -16.78
CA GLY A 205 21.55 -9.39 -16.71
C GLY A 205 20.06 -9.37 -16.33
N THR A 206 19.39 -10.52 -16.24
CA THR A 206 17.97 -10.60 -15.91
C THR A 206 17.69 -10.08 -14.50
N LEU A 207 16.71 -9.18 -14.38
CA LEU A 207 16.20 -8.71 -13.10
C LEU A 207 14.99 -9.53 -12.65
N ARG A 208 14.95 -9.84 -11.35
CA ARG A 208 13.81 -10.43 -10.67
C ARG A 208 13.42 -9.55 -9.49
N LEU A 209 12.17 -9.10 -9.43
CA LEU A 209 11.64 -8.37 -8.27
C LEU A 209 11.73 -9.27 -7.03
N ARG A 210 12.33 -8.73 -5.96
CA ARG A 210 12.46 -9.38 -4.66
C ARG A 210 11.51 -8.81 -3.64
N LYS A 211 11.36 -7.49 -3.65
CA LYS A 211 10.47 -6.76 -2.76
C LYS A 211 10.00 -5.50 -3.46
N SER A 212 8.69 -5.29 -3.47
CA SER A 212 8.08 -4.03 -3.90
C SER A 212 7.62 -3.26 -2.66
N VAL A 213 7.83 -1.95 -2.72
CA VAL A 213 7.29 -0.99 -1.77
C VAL A 213 6.67 0.14 -2.60
N SER A 214 5.47 -0.10 -3.10
CA SER A 214 4.61 0.91 -3.73
C SER A 214 3.16 0.61 -3.34
N GLY A 215 2.73 1.24 -2.25
CA GLY A 215 1.50 0.85 -1.56
C GLY A 215 1.73 0.08 -0.27
N PHE A 216 0.72 0.03 0.61
CA PHE A 216 0.84 -0.50 1.97
C PHE A 216 -0.51 -0.98 2.55
N TYR A 217 -0.43 -1.93 3.47
CA TYR A 217 -1.51 -2.25 4.41
C TYR A 217 -1.42 -1.34 5.64
N ILE A 218 -2.56 -0.78 6.04
CA ILE A 218 -2.68 0.08 7.22
C ILE A 218 -3.61 -0.59 8.21
N LEU A 219 -3.05 -0.98 9.36
CA LEU A 219 -3.73 -1.71 10.44
C LEU A 219 -4.36 -0.74 11.46
#